data_AF-A0A7Y9XC31-F1
#
_entry.id   AF-A0A7Y9XC31-F1
#
_cell.length_a   1.000
_cell.length_b   1.000
_cell.length_c   1.000
_cell.angle_alpha   90.00
_cell.angle_beta   90.00
_cell.angle_gamma   90.00
#
_symmetry.space_group_name_H-M   'P 1'
#
loop_
_entity.id
_entity.type
_entity.pdbx_description
1 polymer ?
#
loop_
_entity_poly.entity_id
_entity_poly.type
_entity_poly.pdbx_seq_one_letter_code
_entity_poly.pdbx_strand_id
1 'polypeptide(L)'
;MLLPALVARSYGDLTSDQVRWLHDKLQLDEGTPRTEGYGAKMSIAHRTFTDTASNHLVLELGRSGDDGWLFSVYFEGERPSTETVEHHRRLFRDLIDQLGLTLLEIEPAATADEVFVVSPQPGNIEGGVGVSWDLPYKELDQAWFHLGLRKDAPREVKEVKLRELMSFPIWSVAPEPLRSQAEEFLRET
;
A
#
# COMPACT_ATOMS: atom_id res chain seq x y z
N MET A 1 5.07 5.16 19.84
CA MET A 1 4.32 4.15 19.05
C MET A 1 4.77 4.25 17.61
N LEU A 2 5.28 3.16 17.07
CA LEU A 2 5.84 3.11 15.74
C LEU A 2 4.75 3.06 14.65
N LEU A 3 4.75 4.04 13.75
CA LEU A 3 3.75 4.22 12.69
C LEU A 3 4.39 4.03 11.30
N PRO A 4 3.68 3.43 10.33
CA PRO A 4 4.21 3.26 8.99
C PRO A 4 4.28 4.61 8.27
N ALA A 5 5.46 4.93 7.74
CA ALA A 5 5.66 6.02 6.78
C ALA A 5 5.44 5.54 5.34
N LEU A 6 5.96 4.34 5.05
CA LEU A 6 5.96 3.72 3.73
C LEU A 6 6.02 2.19 3.87
N VAL A 7 5.22 1.45 3.12
CA VAL A 7 5.26 -0.01 3.05
C VAL A 7 5.14 -0.44 1.60
N ALA A 8 6.15 -1.11 1.04
CA ALA A 8 6.07 -1.76 -0.25
C ALA A 8 5.86 -3.27 -0.04
N ARG A 9 4.82 -3.82 -0.66
CA ARG A 9 4.50 -5.25 -0.67
C ARG A 9 4.84 -5.82 -2.03
N SER A 10 5.49 -6.97 -2.04
CA SER A 10 5.88 -7.67 -3.27
C SER A 10 5.82 -9.17 -3.07
N TYR A 11 5.82 -9.93 -4.17
CA TYR A 11 5.82 -11.39 -4.15
C TYR A 11 6.88 -11.96 -5.10
N GLY A 12 7.41 -13.12 -4.72
CA GLY A 12 8.40 -13.87 -5.49
C GLY A 12 9.42 -14.58 -4.59
N ASP A 13 10.12 -15.54 -5.18
CA ASP A 13 11.11 -16.33 -4.45
C ASP A 13 12.44 -15.57 -4.34
N LEU A 14 12.95 -15.42 -3.12
CA LEU A 14 14.33 -15.01 -2.87
C LEU A 14 15.13 -16.18 -2.29
N THR A 15 16.30 -16.41 -2.87
CA THR A 15 17.31 -17.31 -2.31
C THR A 15 17.88 -16.75 -1.00
N SER A 16 18.46 -17.61 -0.17
CA SER A 16 19.11 -17.18 1.07
C SER A 16 20.25 -16.17 0.83
N ASP A 17 20.94 -16.24 -0.31
CA ASP A 17 21.99 -15.29 -0.67
C ASP A 17 21.42 -13.92 -1.04
N GLN A 18 20.28 -13.87 -1.74
CA GLN A 18 19.58 -12.61 -2.01
C GLN A 18 19.04 -11.97 -0.72
N VAL A 19 18.54 -12.77 0.22
CA VAL A 19 18.11 -12.27 1.53
C VAL A 19 19.29 -11.71 2.32
N ARG A 20 20.43 -12.42 2.36
CA ARG A 20 21.65 -11.92 3.01
C ARG A 20 22.15 -10.63 2.35
N TRP A 21 22.09 -10.56 1.02
CA TRP A 21 22.43 -9.35 0.28
C TRP A 21 21.49 -8.19 0.62
N LEU A 22 20.18 -8.43 0.77
CA LEU A 22 19.23 -7.41 1.22
C LEU A 22 19.56 -6.88 2.62
N HIS A 23 19.93 -7.77 3.55
CA HIS A 23 20.35 -7.36 4.89
C HIS A 23 21.56 -6.43 4.83
N ASP A 24 22.59 -6.77 4.06
CA ASP A 24 23.77 -5.92 3.88
C ASP A 24 23.42 -4.59 3.18
N LYS A 25 22.68 -4.66 2.07
CA LYS A 25 22.28 -3.51 1.25
C LYS A 25 21.46 -2.49 2.04
N LEU A 26 20.57 -2.97 2.90
CA LEU A 26 19.71 -2.14 3.76
C LEU A 26 20.32 -1.91 5.15
N GLN A 27 21.51 -2.45 5.44
CA GLN A 27 22.21 -2.41 6.72
C GLN A 27 21.37 -2.92 7.90
N LEU A 28 20.56 -3.95 7.67
CA LEU A 28 19.67 -4.52 8.68
C LEU A 28 20.45 -5.37 9.67
N ASP A 29 20.02 -5.32 10.92
CA ASP A 29 20.51 -6.22 11.95
C ASP A 29 19.89 -7.61 11.68
N GLU A 30 20.72 -8.60 11.32
CA GLU A 30 20.23 -9.93 10.97
C GLU A 30 19.67 -10.67 12.19
N GLY A 31 18.48 -11.26 12.03
CA GLY A 31 17.82 -12.03 13.10
C GLY A 31 17.26 -11.17 14.24
N THR A 32 17.12 -9.85 14.04
CA THR A 32 16.48 -8.94 15.00
C THR A 32 15.12 -8.49 14.46
N PRO A 33 14.08 -9.33 14.52
CA PRO A 33 12.75 -8.87 14.21
C PRO A 33 12.32 -7.79 15.19
N ARG A 34 11.56 -6.82 14.71
CA ARG A 34 10.93 -5.83 15.58
C ARG A 34 9.85 -6.48 16.44
N THR A 35 9.70 -6.03 17.68
CA THR A 35 8.74 -6.60 18.65
C THR A 35 7.50 -5.76 18.90
N GLU A 36 7.42 -4.54 18.36
CA GLU A 36 6.35 -3.58 18.63
C GLU A 36 5.92 -2.81 17.38
N GLY A 37 4.70 -2.25 17.38
CA GLY A 37 4.14 -1.46 16.28
C GLY A 37 3.42 -2.30 15.21
N TYR A 38 2.80 -1.62 14.24
CA TYR A 38 2.04 -2.27 13.17
C TYR A 38 2.95 -3.22 12.37
N GLY A 39 2.46 -4.42 12.08
CA GLY A 39 3.19 -5.39 11.25
C GLY A 39 4.36 -6.13 11.90
N ALA A 40 4.68 -5.90 13.18
CA ALA A 40 5.86 -6.48 13.85
C ALA A 40 5.98 -8.01 13.74
N LYS A 41 4.85 -8.72 13.74
CA LYS A 41 4.76 -10.18 13.55
C LYS A 41 5.24 -10.69 12.18
N MET A 42 5.33 -9.81 11.18
CA MET A 42 5.91 -10.10 9.87
C MET A 42 7.38 -9.70 9.78
N SER A 43 7.92 -8.99 10.78
CA SER A 43 9.31 -8.53 10.79
C SER A 43 10.27 -9.70 10.83
N ILE A 44 11.32 -9.67 10.02
CA ILE A 44 12.42 -10.65 10.09
C ILE A 44 13.77 -9.98 10.41
N ALA A 45 13.93 -8.71 10.05
CA ALA A 45 15.08 -7.90 10.38
C ALA A 45 14.72 -6.42 10.29
N HIS A 46 15.31 -5.61 11.16
CA HIS A 46 15.18 -4.16 11.08
C HIS A 46 16.51 -3.49 11.41
N ARG A 47 16.57 -2.19 11.11
CA ARG A 47 17.53 -1.28 11.72
C ARG A 47 16.83 0.00 12.13
N THR A 48 17.44 0.69 13.06
CA THR A 48 17.02 2.00 13.51
C THR A 48 18.05 3.05 13.08
N PHE A 49 17.58 4.21 12.62
CA PHE A 49 18.45 5.28 12.16
C PHE A 49 17.75 6.64 12.29
N THR A 50 18.52 7.72 12.15
CA THR A 50 17.98 9.08 12.09
C THR A 50 18.15 9.66 10.69
N ASP A 51 17.14 10.36 10.19
CA ASP A 51 17.27 11.12 8.95
C ASP A 51 18.03 12.45 9.16
N THR A 52 18.18 13.23 8.08
CA THR A 52 18.86 14.54 8.11
C THR A 52 18.16 15.58 8.98
N ALA A 53 16.87 15.38 9.26
CA ALA A 53 16.08 16.21 10.17
C ALA A 53 16.06 15.65 11.61
N SER A 54 16.88 14.64 11.91
CA SER A 54 16.95 13.95 13.20
C SER A 54 15.66 13.22 13.60
N ASN A 55 14.80 12.86 12.63
CA ASN A 55 13.64 12.02 12.89
C ASN A 55 14.09 10.58 13.14
N HIS A 56 13.50 9.93 14.14
CA HIS A 56 13.78 8.54 14.46
C HIS A 56 13.01 7.60 13.54
N LEU A 57 13.72 6.85 12.71
CA LEU A 57 13.17 5.97 11.69
C LEU A 57 13.60 4.52 11.90
N VAL A 58 12.73 3.61 11.47
CA VAL A 58 13.00 2.18 11.45
C VAL A 58 12.81 1.68 10.03
N LEU A 59 13.86 1.07 9.48
CA LEU A 59 13.82 0.38 8.20
C LEU A 59 13.70 -1.12 8.48
N GLU A 60 12.73 -1.78 7.87
CA GLU A 60 12.38 -3.16 8.14
C GLU A 60 12.25 -3.96 6.85
N LEU A 61 12.79 -5.18 6.89
CA LEU A 61 12.42 -6.26 5.98
C LEU A 61 11.49 -7.21 6.73
N GLY A 62 10.35 -7.50 6.10
CA GLY A 62 9.35 -8.42 6.61
C GLY A 62 8.99 -9.50 5.60
N ARG A 63 8.34 -10.56 6.10
CA ARG A 63 7.83 -11.69 5.33
C ARG A 63 6.36 -11.94 5.63
N SER A 64 5.56 -12.12 4.60
CA SER A 64 4.14 -12.49 4.69
C SER A 64 3.88 -13.73 3.86
N GLY A 65 3.68 -14.88 4.52
CA GLY A 65 3.54 -16.15 3.83
C GLY A 65 4.86 -16.68 3.25
N ASP A 66 4.74 -17.53 2.25
CA ASP A 66 5.90 -18.25 1.70
C ASP A 66 6.69 -17.41 0.70
N ASP A 67 6.05 -16.53 -0.06
CA ASP A 67 6.66 -15.75 -1.15
C ASP A 67 6.44 -14.23 -1.02
N GLY A 68 5.73 -13.77 0.01
CA GLY A 68 5.45 -12.35 0.23
C GLY A 68 6.54 -11.63 1.01
N TRP A 69 6.97 -10.47 0.50
CA TRP A 69 8.01 -9.62 1.08
C TRP A 69 7.48 -8.21 1.37
N LEU A 70 7.89 -7.66 2.51
CA LEU A 70 7.58 -6.29 2.91
C LEU A 70 8.86 -5.48 3.09
N PHE A 71 8.93 -4.34 2.42
CA PHE A 71 9.96 -3.33 2.62
C PHE A 71 9.29 -2.12 3.27
N SER A 72 9.67 -1.80 4.51
CA SER A 72 8.90 -0.84 5.29
C SER A 72 9.80 0.21 5.94
N VAL A 73 9.34 1.46 5.92
CA VAL A 73 9.87 2.53 6.75
C VAL A 73 8.81 2.91 7.76
N TYR A 74 9.20 2.94 9.02
CA TYR A 74 8.39 3.45 10.10
C TYR A 74 9.06 4.64 10.77
N PHE A 75 8.28 5.38 11.53
CA PHE A 75 8.74 6.52 12.30
C PHE A 75 8.14 6.52 13.70
N GLU A 76 8.85 7.14 14.63
CA GLU A 76 8.34 7.51 15.94
C GLU A 76 8.38 9.03 16.12
N GLY A 77 7.28 9.59 16.66
CA GLY A 77 7.16 11.03 16.85
C GLY A 77 6.69 11.73 15.58
N GLU A 78 7.52 12.64 15.06
CA GLU A 78 7.18 13.45 13.90
C GLU A 78 7.25 12.65 12.61
N ARG A 79 6.33 12.95 11.70
CA ARG A 79 6.25 12.28 10.42
C ARG A 79 7.47 12.67 9.56
N PRO A 80 8.14 11.70 8.91
CA PRO A 80 9.26 12.03 8.04
C PRO A 80 8.84 12.93 6.88
N SER A 81 9.81 13.67 6.38
CA SER A 81 9.62 14.54 5.22
C SER A 81 9.18 13.75 3.98
N THR A 82 8.49 14.42 3.05
CA THR A 82 8.15 13.83 1.74
C THR A 82 9.40 13.36 1.00
N GLU A 83 10.51 14.10 1.09
CA GLU A 83 11.77 13.72 0.46
C GLU A 83 12.32 12.41 1.03
N THR A 84 12.29 12.24 2.36
CA THR A 84 12.70 10.99 3.02
C THR A 84 11.84 9.81 2.55
N VAL A 85 10.51 10.00 2.47
CA VAL A 85 9.59 8.95 2.02
C VAL A 85 9.87 8.59 0.55
N GLU A 86 10.00 9.57 -0.33
CA GLU A 86 10.23 9.35 -1.76
C GLU A 86 11.61 8.76 -2.07
N HIS A 87 12.62 9.05 -1.25
CA HIS A 87 13.92 8.38 -1.33
C HIS A 87 13.78 6.87 -1.11
N HIS A 88 13.08 6.47 -0.05
CA HIS A 88 12.88 5.06 0.27
C HIS A 88 11.92 4.37 -0.70
N ARG A 89 10.93 5.08 -1.25
CA ARG A 89 10.07 4.57 -2.32
C ARG A 89 10.89 4.15 -3.53
N ARG A 90 11.76 5.03 -4.03
CA ARG A 90 12.65 4.70 -5.15
C ARG A 90 13.56 3.53 -4.81
N LEU A 91 14.17 3.53 -3.63
CA LEU A 91 15.01 2.42 -3.17
C LEU A 91 14.24 1.08 -3.18
N PHE A 92 13.01 1.04 -2.66
CA PHE A 92 12.23 -0.19 -2.61
C PHE A 92 11.83 -0.67 -4.00
N ARG A 93 11.42 0.24 -4.89
CA ARG A 93 11.12 -0.10 -6.29
C ARG A 93 12.34 -0.67 -7.00
N ASP A 94 13.50 -0.03 -6.87
CA ASP A 94 14.74 -0.48 -7.49
C ASP A 94 15.15 -1.87 -6.97
N LEU A 95 15.00 -2.13 -5.67
CA LEU A 95 15.32 -3.44 -5.08
C LEU A 95 14.36 -4.53 -5.55
N ILE A 96 13.05 -4.24 -5.59
CA ILE A 96 12.02 -5.17 -6.07
C ILE A 96 12.29 -5.54 -7.53
N ASP A 97 12.55 -4.56 -8.39
CA ASP A 97 12.89 -4.77 -9.80
C ASP A 97 14.20 -5.56 -9.97
N GLN A 98 15.27 -5.14 -9.27
CA GLN A 98 16.58 -5.80 -9.33
C GLN A 98 16.54 -7.27 -8.90
N LEU A 99 15.66 -7.61 -7.95
CA LEU A 99 15.50 -8.98 -7.46
C LEU A 99 14.50 -9.80 -8.28
N GLY A 100 13.85 -9.21 -9.29
CA GLY A 100 12.83 -9.88 -10.10
C GLY A 100 11.55 -10.19 -9.31
N LEU A 101 11.30 -9.45 -8.22
CA LEU A 101 10.06 -9.55 -7.46
C LEU A 101 8.95 -8.79 -8.20
N THR A 102 7.71 -9.25 -8.03
CA THR A 102 6.57 -8.49 -8.54
C THR A 102 6.04 -7.54 -7.47
N LEU A 103 6.01 -6.26 -7.78
CA LEU A 103 5.38 -5.25 -6.92
C LEU A 103 3.87 -5.49 -6.84
N LEU A 104 3.34 -5.59 -5.63
CA LEU A 104 1.90 -5.70 -5.38
C LEU A 104 1.28 -4.32 -5.10
N GLU A 105 1.93 -3.55 -4.22
CA GLU A 105 1.53 -2.19 -3.87
C GLU A 105 2.61 -1.45 -3.07
N ILE A 106 2.47 -0.12 -3.01
CA ILE A 106 3.16 0.73 -2.05
C ILE A 106 2.16 1.63 -1.33
N GLU A 107 2.17 1.62 -0.01
CA GLU A 107 1.31 2.45 0.83
C GLU A 107 2.13 3.52 1.56
N PRO A 108 1.79 4.82 1.45
CA PRO A 108 0.80 5.40 0.54
C PRO A 108 1.24 5.33 -0.93
N ALA A 109 0.31 5.10 -1.85
CA ALA A 109 0.60 5.11 -3.28
C ALA A 109 0.89 6.53 -3.79
N ALA A 110 1.96 6.69 -4.55
CA ALA A 110 2.30 7.90 -5.27
C ALA A 110 1.87 7.84 -6.75
N THR A 111 1.78 6.63 -7.32
CA THR A 111 1.40 6.42 -8.71
C THR A 111 0.37 5.31 -8.86
N ALA A 112 -0.28 5.26 -10.03
CA ALA A 112 -1.32 4.27 -10.35
C ALA A 112 -0.85 2.81 -10.22
N ASP A 113 0.40 2.51 -10.59
CA ASP A 113 1.00 1.16 -10.52
C ASP A 113 1.36 0.70 -9.11
N GLU A 114 1.30 1.59 -8.13
CA GLU A 114 1.53 1.26 -6.71
C GLU A 114 0.25 0.88 -5.97
N VAL A 115 -0.89 0.91 -6.66
CA VAL A 115 -2.19 0.59 -6.09
C VAL A 115 -2.48 -0.89 -6.29
N PHE A 116 -2.66 -1.62 -5.19
CA PHE A 116 -3.22 -2.96 -5.28
C PHE A 116 -4.66 -2.89 -5.78
N VAL A 117 -4.99 -3.62 -6.84
CA VAL A 117 -6.35 -3.70 -7.39
C VAL A 117 -6.87 -5.12 -7.23
N VAL A 118 -7.95 -5.27 -6.47
CA VAL A 118 -8.69 -6.52 -6.40
C VAL A 118 -9.55 -6.61 -7.66
N SER A 119 -9.17 -7.51 -8.57
CA SER A 119 -10.06 -7.84 -9.68
C SER A 119 -11.31 -8.56 -9.13
N PRO A 120 -12.52 -8.17 -9.52
CA PRO A 120 -13.71 -8.91 -9.15
C PRO A 120 -13.57 -10.34 -9.67
N GLN A 121 -13.55 -11.32 -8.76
CA GLN A 121 -13.57 -12.71 -9.20
C GLN A 121 -14.88 -12.99 -9.92
N PRO A 122 -14.88 -13.75 -11.03
CA PRO A 122 -16.11 -14.22 -11.65
C PRO A 122 -16.77 -15.25 -10.72
N GLY A 123 -17.44 -14.76 -9.69
CA GLY A 123 -18.34 -15.55 -8.85
C GLY A 123 -19.68 -15.65 -9.56
N ASN A 124 -20.13 -16.88 -9.80
CA ASN A 124 -21.49 -17.22 -10.25
C ASN A 124 -22.53 -16.29 -9.64
N ILE A 125 -23.10 -15.38 -10.44
CA ILE A 125 -24.40 -14.78 -10.14
C ILE A 125 -25.40 -15.41 -11.12
N GLU A 126 -25.75 -16.67 -10.87
CA GLU A 126 -27.14 -17.06 -11.08
C GLU A 126 -27.98 -16.14 -10.18
N GLY A 127 -29.05 -15.57 -10.74
CA GLY A 127 -29.81 -14.43 -10.20
C GLY A 127 -29.95 -14.39 -8.67
N GLY A 128 -29.44 -13.31 -8.07
CA GLY A 128 -29.64 -12.98 -6.66
C GLY A 128 -30.49 -11.73 -6.52
N VAL A 129 -31.75 -11.90 -6.12
CA VAL A 129 -32.57 -10.85 -5.53
C VAL A 129 -31.81 -10.24 -4.34
N GLY A 130 -31.65 -8.90 -4.29
CA GLY A 130 -31.24 -8.19 -3.06
C GLY A 130 -29.86 -7.53 -3.02
N VAL A 131 -29.36 -6.92 -4.11
CA VAL A 131 -28.18 -6.04 -4.01
C VAL A 131 -28.62 -4.70 -3.39
N SER A 132 -28.19 -4.41 -2.16
CA SER A 132 -28.42 -3.14 -1.48
C SER A 132 -27.10 -2.43 -1.22
N TRP A 133 -27.08 -1.10 -1.32
CA TRP A 133 -25.94 -0.30 -0.91
C TRP A 133 -25.87 -0.23 0.62
N ASP A 134 -25.03 -1.07 1.21
CA ASP A 134 -24.79 -1.17 2.66
C ASP A 134 -23.52 -0.43 3.12
N LEU A 135 -22.87 0.27 2.19
CA LEU A 135 -21.66 1.04 2.45
C LEU A 135 -21.98 2.39 3.14
N PRO A 136 -21.13 2.85 4.07
CA PRO A 136 -21.41 4.00 4.93
C PRO A 136 -21.30 5.37 4.22
N TYR A 137 -20.92 5.40 2.94
CA TYR A 137 -20.68 6.62 2.18
C TYR A 137 -21.70 6.81 1.05
N LYS A 138 -22.07 8.06 0.80
CA LYS A 138 -23.02 8.48 -0.25
C LYS A 138 -22.47 9.52 -1.21
N GLU A 139 -21.28 10.01 -0.93
CA GLU A 139 -20.56 11.04 -1.69
C GLU A 139 -19.11 10.61 -1.88
N LEU A 140 -18.47 11.10 -2.94
CA LEU A 140 -17.15 10.70 -3.37
C LEU A 140 -16.06 11.06 -2.35
N ASP A 141 -16.18 12.21 -1.71
CA ASP A 141 -15.25 12.65 -0.66
C ASP A 141 -15.25 11.71 0.57
N GLN A 142 -16.39 11.08 0.85
CA GLN A 142 -16.50 10.08 1.92
C GLN A 142 -15.91 8.73 1.46
N ALA A 143 -16.12 8.37 0.18
CA ALA A 143 -15.63 7.13 -0.39
C ALA A 143 -14.10 7.00 -0.30
N TRP A 144 -13.34 8.09 -0.51
CA TRP A 144 -11.87 8.04 -0.48
C TRP A 144 -11.29 7.42 0.77
N PHE A 145 -11.78 7.83 1.95
CA PHE A 145 -11.31 7.27 3.20
C PHE A 145 -11.60 5.77 3.31
N HIS A 146 -12.79 5.34 2.85
CA HIS A 146 -13.17 3.92 2.85
C HIS A 146 -12.45 3.08 1.80
N LEU A 147 -11.94 3.71 0.74
CA LEU A 147 -11.07 3.10 -0.27
C LEU A 147 -9.59 3.09 0.17
N GLY A 148 -9.30 3.44 1.42
CA GLY A 148 -7.94 3.49 1.96
C GLY A 148 -7.10 4.65 1.45
N LEU A 149 -7.72 5.64 0.78
CA LEU A 149 -7.05 6.79 0.21
C LEU A 149 -7.10 7.98 1.13
N ARG A 150 -5.99 8.73 1.16
CA ARG A 150 -5.95 10.04 1.79
C ARG A 150 -6.61 11.08 0.89
N LYS A 151 -7.07 12.17 1.51
CA LYS A 151 -7.69 13.30 0.79
C LYS A 151 -6.76 13.91 -0.27
N ASP A 152 -5.46 13.92 0.03
CA ASP A 152 -4.38 14.44 -0.84
C ASP A 152 -3.77 13.38 -1.76
N ALA A 153 -4.35 12.17 -1.85
CA ALA A 153 -3.87 11.15 -2.77
C ALA A 153 -3.88 11.67 -4.22
N PRO A 154 -2.87 11.34 -5.04
CA PRO A 154 -2.79 11.73 -6.44
C PRO A 154 -4.06 11.37 -7.22
N ARG A 155 -4.40 12.19 -8.22
CA ARG A 155 -5.60 11.99 -9.04
C ARG A 155 -5.62 10.61 -9.69
N GLU A 156 -4.52 10.20 -10.30
CA GLU A 156 -4.39 8.88 -10.95
C GLU A 156 -4.59 7.70 -9.97
N VAL A 157 -4.12 7.82 -8.73
CA VAL A 157 -4.34 6.83 -7.67
C VAL A 157 -5.83 6.73 -7.31
N LYS A 158 -6.49 7.88 -7.16
CA LYS A 158 -7.94 7.94 -6.93
C LYS A 158 -8.73 7.34 -8.09
N GLU A 159 -8.32 7.61 -9.32
CA GLU A 159 -8.96 7.02 -10.50
C GLU A 159 -8.88 5.50 -10.50
N VAL A 160 -7.73 4.91 -10.18
CA VAL A 160 -7.58 3.45 -10.13
C VAL A 160 -8.54 2.84 -9.10
N LYS A 161 -8.56 3.36 -7.87
CA LYS A 161 -9.46 2.88 -6.81
C LYS A 161 -10.94 3.12 -7.12
N LEU A 162 -11.26 4.22 -7.78
CA LEU A 162 -12.64 4.48 -8.20
C LEU A 162 -13.07 3.49 -9.29
N ARG A 163 -12.24 3.24 -10.30
CA ARG A 163 -12.51 2.24 -11.34
C ARG A 163 -12.62 0.82 -10.76
N GLU A 164 -11.80 0.49 -9.75
CA GLU A 164 -11.92 -0.74 -8.97
C GLU A 164 -13.31 -0.83 -8.32
N LEU A 165 -13.74 0.16 -7.54
CA LEU A 165 -15.07 0.19 -6.92
C LEU A 165 -16.19 0.03 -7.95
N MET A 166 -16.09 0.74 -9.08
CA MET A 166 -17.07 0.71 -10.16
C MET A 166 -17.14 -0.64 -10.88
N SER A 167 -16.11 -1.48 -10.77
CA SER A 167 -16.10 -2.82 -11.35
C SER A 167 -16.92 -3.85 -10.55
N PHE A 168 -17.24 -3.55 -9.28
CA PHE A 168 -18.03 -4.45 -8.44
C PHE A 168 -19.53 -4.34 -8.73
N PRO A 169 -20.30 -5.45 -8.67
CA PRO A 169 -21.75 -5.44 -8.91
C PRO A 169 -22.55 -4.45 -8.04
N ILE A 170 -22.10 -4.21 -6.80
CA ILE A 170 -22.74 -3.28 -5.86
C ILE A 170 -22.80 -1.85 -6.38
N TRP A 171 -21.90 -1.46 -7.29
CA TRP A 171 -21.90 -0.12 -7.90
C TRP A 171 -23.22 0.20 -8.62
N SER A 172 -23.90 -0.81 -9.16
CA SER A 172 -25.18 -0.64 -9.87
C SER A 172 -26.28 0.00 -9.01
N VAL A 173 -26.20 -0.13 -7.68
CA VAL A 173 -27.16 0.41 -6.71
C VAL A 173 -26.57 1.55 -5.86
N ALA A 174 -25.42 2.10 -6.26
CA ALA A 174 -24.79 3.21 -5.56
C ALA A 174 -25.69 4.47 -5.52
N PRO A 175 -25.66 5.27 -4.44
CA PRO A 175 -26.38 6.53 -4.34
C PRO A 175 -26.11 7.43 -5.54
N GLU A 176 -27.15 8.08 -6.05
CA GLU A 176 -27.03 8.98 -7.21
C GLU A 176 -25.94 10.05 -7.05
N PRO A 177 -25.80 10.73 -5.88
CA PRO A 177 -24.74 11.73 -5.72
C PRO A 177 -23.34 11.14 -5.92
N LEU A 178 -23.08 9.95 -5.37
CA LEU A 178 -21.80 9.25 -5.53
C LEU A 178 -21.53 8.90 -7.00
N ARG A 179 -22.55 8.39 -7.72
CA ARG A 179 -22.40 8.04 -9.14
C ARG A 179 -22.11 9.26 -10.00
N SER A 180 -22.87 10.33 -9.83
CA SER A 180 -22.71 11.58 -10.57
C SER A 180 -21.33 12.22 -10.33
N GLN A 181 -20.89 12.27 -9.07
CA GLN A 181 -19.56 12.78 -8.72
C GLN A 181 -18.42 11.90 -9.26
N ALA A 182 -18.59 10.58 -9.25
CA ALA A 182 -17.60 9.66 -9.81
C ALA A 182 -17.45 9.82 -11.33
N GLU A 183 -18.57 9.95 -12.05
CA GLU A 183 -18.57 10.19 -13.50
C GLU A 183 -18.00 11.57 -13.88
N GLU A 184 -18.27 12.60 -13.08
CA GLU A 184 -17.63 13.91 -13.22
C GLU A 184 -16.12 13.82 -12.99
N PHE A 185 -15.71 13.22 -11.86
CA PHE A 185 -14.31 13.03 -11.53
C PHE A 185 -13.53 12.26 -12.60
N LEU A 186 -14.13 11.28 -13.29
CA LEU A 186 -13.44 10.53 -14.35
C LEU A 186 -13.42 11.24 -15.72
N ARG A 187 -14.25 12.28 -15.92
CA ARG A 187 -14.30 13.06 -17.18
C ARG A 187 -13.31 14.21 -17.20
N GLU A 188 -12.95 14.75 -16.04
CA GLU A 188 -12.00 15.85 -15.90
C GLU A 188 -10.55 15.34 -16.10
N THR A 189 -10.12 15.16 -17.35
CA THR A 189 -8.72 14.83 -17.70
C THR A 189 -7.84 16.05 -17.80
#